data_AF-A0A4Q9BAT1-F1
#
_entry.id   AF-A0A4Q9BAT1-F1
#
_cell.length_a   1.000
_cell.length_b   1.000
_cell.length_c   1.000
_cell.angle_alpha   90.00
_cell.angle_beta   90.00
_cell.angle_gamma   90.00
#
_symmetry.space_group_name_H-M   'P 1'
#
loop_
_entity.id
_entity.type
_entity.pdbx_description
1 polymer ?
#
loop_
_entity_poly.entity_id
_entity_poly.type
_entity_poly.pdbx_seq_one_letter_code
_entity_poly.pdbx_strand_id
1 'polypeptide(L)'
;MGFFENNRLVELITDYLKTQFELIKLDIQEKLEEILVRIFKLIFVAAGFTITLFFLLLGGSEWINQVLESRFIGYFIMAGIIGLASLFLFLSLKPSENESE
;
A
#
# COMPACT_ATOMS: atom_id res chain seq x y z
N MET A 1 62.72 4.07 -7.90
CA MET A 1 61.65 3.42 -8.68
C MET A 1 60.36 3.14 -7.88
N GLY A 2 60.24 3.48 -6.58
CA GLY A 2 59.02 3.20 -5.79
C GLY A 2 57.88 4.24 -5.87
N PHE A 3 58.10 5.42 -6.47
CA PHE A 3 57.08 6.48 -6.53
C PHE A 3 56.01 6.28 -7.62
N PHE A 4 56.30 5.50 -8.67
CA PHE A 4 55.37 5.27 -9.79
C PHE A 4 54.32 4.19 -9.49
N GLU A 5 54.63 3.21 -8.65
CA GLU A 5 53.71 2.14 -8.27
C GLU A 5 52.61 2.63 -7.33
N ASN A 6 52.95 3.53 -6.41
CA ASN A 6 51.98 4.09 -5.46
C ASN A 6 50.89 4.92 -6.17
N ASN A 7 51.26 5.77 -7.14
CA ASN A 7 50.27 6.54 -7.89
C ASN A 7 49.30 5.65 -8.68
N ARG A 8 49.82 4.57 -9.27
CA ARG A 8 49.00 3.64 -10.06
C ARG A 8 48.05 2.81 -9.18
N LEU A 9 48.48 2.43 -7.97
CA LEU A 9 47.61 1.80 -6.98
C LEU A 9 46.52 2.75 -6.49
N VAL A 10 46.88 4.00 -6.22
CA VAL A 10 45.90 5.04 -5.84
C VAL A 10 44.89 5.28 -6.95
N GLU A 11 45.32 5.30 -8.21
CA GLU A 11 44.46 5.45 -9.38
C GLU A 11 43.49 4.28 -9.53
N LEU A 12 43.97 3.03 -9.43
CA LEU A 12 43.13 1.84 -9.46
C LEU A 12 42.11 1.79 -8.31
N ILE A 13 42.52 2.18 -7.10
CA ILE A 13 41.62 2.27 -5.95
C ILE A 13 40.58 3.37 -6.16
N THR A 14 40.98 4.52 -6.72
CA THR A 14 40.08 5.63 -7.02
C THR A 14 39.05 5.24 -8.07
N ASP A 15 39.48 4.59 -9.15
CA ASP A 15 38.61 4.08 -10.20
C ASP A 15 37.65 3.01 -9.65
N TYR A 16 38.15 2.09 -8.84
CA TYR A 16 37.30 1.09 -8.18
C TYR A 16 36.25 1.75 -7.28
N LEU A 17 36.64 2.70 -6.43
CA LEU A 17 35.70 3.42 -5.57
C LEU A 17 34.68 4.20 -6.39
N LYS A 18 35.10 4.84 -7.47
CA LYS A 18 34.20 5.55 -8.39
C LYS A 18 33.16 4.60 -8.99
N THR A 19 33.59 3.43 -9.48
CA THR A 19 32.68 2.40 -9.97
C THR A 19 31.74 1.91 -8.88
N GLN A 20 32.22 1.69 -7.65
CA GLN A 20 31.35 1.28 -6.52
C GLN A 20 30.30 2.34 -6.19
N PHE A 21 30.66 3.63 -6.21
CA PHE A 21 29.68 4.71 -6.03
C PHE A 21 28.66 4.76 -7.15
N GLU A 22 29.07 4.57 -8.41
CA GLU A 22 28.16 4.49 -9.54
C GLU A 22 27.20 3.30 -9.42
N LEU A 23 27.70 2.13 -9.01
CA LEU A 23 26.89 0.93 -8.77
C LEU A 23 25.89 1.13 -7.63
N ILE A 24 26.31 1.73 -6.51
CA ILE A 24 25.41 2.02 -5.37
C ILE A 24 24.32 3.01 -5.79
N LYS A 25 24.69 4.05 -6.54
CA LYS A 25 23.71 5.03 -7.04
C LYS A 25 22.68 4.37 -7.94
N LEU A 26 23.13 3.48 -8.83
CA LEU A 26 22.27 2.74 -9.74
C LEU A 26 21.32 1.80 -8.97
N ASP A 27 21.85 1.01 -8.04
CA ASP A 27 21.08 0.07 -7.22
C ASP A 27 20.01 0.78 -6.37
N ILE A 28 20.35 1.94 -5.80
CA ILE A 28 19.37 2.79 -5.10
C ILE A 28 18.29 3.27 -6.07
N GLN A 29 18.65 3.74 -7.26
CA GLN A 29 17.68 4.21 -8.25
C GLN A 29 16.72 3.09 -8.67
N GLU A 30 17.24 1.90 -8.97
CA GLU A 30 16.44 0.73 -9.36
C GLU A 30 15.50 0.29 -8.24
N LYS A 31 16.00 0.16 -7.00
CA LYS A 31 15.17 -0.20 -5.84
C LYS A 31 14.08 0.82 -5.57
N LEU A 32 14.40 2.12 -5.69
CA LEU A 32 13.42 3.18 -5.52
C LEU A 32 12.34 3.11 -6.60
N GLU A 33 12.71 2.90 -7.86
CA GLU A 33 11.74 2.74 -8.94
C GLU A 33 10.81 1.55 -8.70
N GLU A 34 11.36 0.38 -8.31
CA GLU A 34 10.57 -0.80 -8.04
C GLU A 34 9.59 -0.60 -6.87
N ILE A 35 10.05 0.00 -5.78
CA ILE A 35 9.24 0.31 -4.60
C ILE A 35 8.15 1.33 -4.96
N LEU A 36 8.51 2.40 -5.68
CA LEU A 36 7.57 3.43 -6.10
C LEU A 36 6.47 2.84 -6.99
N VAL A 37 6.82 2.07 -8.01
CA VAL A 37 5.84 1.41 -8.89
C VAL A 37 4.91 0.51 -8.09
N ARG A 38 5.45 -0.27 -7.15
CA ARG A 38 4.64 -1.14 -6.29
C ARG A 38 3.67 -0.36 -5.40
N ILE A 39 4.13 0.71 -4.77
CA ILE A 39 3.30 1.58 -3.92
C ILE A 39 2.22 2.26 -4.74
N PHE A 40 2.56 2.86 -5.88
CA PHE A 40 1.59 3.49 -6.76
C PHE A 40 0.52 2.50 -7.23
N LYS A 41 0.92 1.30 -7.66
CA LYS A 41 -0.03 0.25 -8.04
C LYS A 41 -1.00 -0.08 -6.91
N LEU A 42 -0.49 -0.25 -5.69
CA LEU A 42 -1.32 -0.53 -4.52
C LEU A 42 -2.29 0.62 -4.23
N ILE A 43 -1.81 1.88 -4.27
CA ILE A 43 -2.65 3.07 -4.07
C ILE A 43 -3.74 3.14 -5.14
N PHE A 44 -3.42 2.96 -6.42
CA PHE A 44 -4.43 3.01 -7.48
C PHE A 44 -5.48 1.92 -7.36
N VAL A 45 -5.07 0.69 -7.02
CA VAL A 45 -6.01 -0.41 -6.79
C VAL A 45 -6.88 -0.12 -5.57
N ALA A 46 -6.29 0.29 -4.45
CA ALA A 46 -7.03 0.61 -3.22
C ALA A 46 -7.97 1.79 -3.41
N ALA A 47 -7.55 2.84 -4.12
CA ALA A 47 -8.36 4.01 -4.43
C ALA A 47 -9.53 3.63 -5.34
N GLY A 48 -9.27 2.89 -6.42
CA GLY A 48 -10.32 2.40 -7.32
C GLY A 48 -11.36 1.57 -6.57
N PHE A 49 -10.90 0.62 -5.76
CA PHE A 49 -11.79 -0.22 -4.94
C PHE A 49 -12.60 0.62 -3.95
N THR A 50 -11.96 1.57 -3.26
CA THR A 50 -12.63 2.46 -2.29
C THR A 50 -13.70 3.31 -2.96
N ILE A 51 -13.40 3.91 -4.12
CA ILE A 51 -14.36 4.74 -4.85
C ILE A 51 -15.54 3.90 -5.33
N THR A 52 -15.28 2.75 -5.96
CA THR A 52 -16.35 1.85 -6.41
C THR A 52 -17.24 1.42 -5.25
N LEU A 53 -16.66 1.03 -4.13
CA LEU A 53 -17.40 0.60 -2.95
C LEU A 53 -18.20 1.76 -2.34
N PHE A 54 -17.62 2.96 -2.26
CA PHE A 54 -18.32 4.16 -1.81
C PHE A 54 -19.57 4.47 -2.66
N PHE A 55 -19.44 4.43 -3.99
CA PHE A 55 -20.58 4.64 -4.88
C PHE A 55 -21.63 3.53 -4.80
N LEU A 56 -21.20 2.28 -4.62
CA LEU A 56 -22.13 1.16 -4.42
C LEU A 56 -22.97 1.35 -3.16
N LEU A 57 -22.36 1.78 -2.06
CA LEU A 57 -23.05 2.07 -0.81
C LEU A 57 -24.01 3.26 -0.93
N LEU A 58 -23.58 4.34 -1.58
CA LEU A 58 -24.45 5.48 -1.86
C LEU A 58 -25.63 5.08 -2.74
N GLY A 59 -25.38 4.35 -3.84
CA GLY A 59 -26.44 3.88 -4.73
C GLY A 59 -27.41 2.92 -4.05
N GLY A 60 -26.91 2.02 -3.21
CA GLY A 60 -27.74 1.13 -2.40
C GLY A 60 -28.60 1.89 -1.40
N SER A 61 -28.03 2.91 -0.75
CA SER A 61 -28.77 3.81 0.14
C SER A 61 -29.88 4.57 -0.60
N GLU A 62 -29.57 5.15 -1.76
CA GLU A 62 -30.54 5.86 -2.59
C GLU A 62 -31.66 4.95 -3.10
N TRP A 63 -31.34 3.72 -3.47
CA TRP A 63 -32.34 2.73 -3.85
C TRP A 63 -33.29 2.42 -2.68
N ILE A 64 -32.76 2.23 -1.47
CA ILE A 64 -33.56 2.01 -0.26
C ILE A 64 -34.42 3.25 0.05
N ASN A 65 -33.85 4.46 -0.08
CA ASN A 65 -34.57 5.72 0.10
C ASN A 65 -35.79 5.82 -0.83
N GLN A 66 -35.64 5.46 -2.11
CA GLN A 66 -36.75 5.45 -3.07
C GLN A 66 -37.85 4.45 -2.68
N VAL A 67 -37.48 3.25 -2.23
CA VAL A 67 -38.46 2.22 -1.83
C VAL A 67 -39.22 2.62 -0.57
N LEU A 68 -38.56 3.31 0.38
CA LEU A 68 -39.18 3.75 1.63
C LEU A 68 -39.81 5.15 1.55
N GLU A 69 -39.83 5.78 0.37
CA GLU A 69 -40.28 7.17 0.14
C GLU A 69 -39.64 8.19 1.12
N SER A 70 -38.43 7.89 1.59
CA SER A 70 -37.74 8.67 2.61
C SER A 70 -36.40 9.18 2.09
N ARG A 71 -36.02 10.40 2.48
CA ARG A 71 -34.79 11.04 1.97
C ARG A 71 -33.52 10.61 2.69
N PHE A 72 -33.63 9.97 3.85
CA PHE A 72 -32.48 9.75 4.72
C PHE A 72 -32.38 8.34 5.32
N ILE A 73 -33.48 7.60 5.41
CA ILE A 73 -33.53 6.33 6.15
C ILE A 73 -32.62 5.26 5.54
N GLY A 74 -32.49 5.23 4.21
CA GLY A 74 -31.59 4.32 3.49
C GLY A 74 -30.13 4.47 3.91
N TYR A 75 -29.69 5.68 4.25
CA TYR A 75 -28.32 5.92 4.70
C TYR A 75 -28.08 5.30 6.08
N PHE A 76 -29.05 5.45 6.99
CA PHE A 76 -28.98 4.84 8.32
C PHE A 76 -29.02 3.31 8.27
N ILE A 77 -29.84 2.74 7.38
CA ILE A 77 -29.92 1.29 7.17
C ILE A 77 -28.59 0.76 6.65
N MET A 78 -28.04 1.36 5.59
CA MET A 78 -26.74 0.94 5.03
C MET A 78 -25.60 1.08 6.04
N ALA A 79 -25.58 2.17 6.81
CA ALA A 79 -24.62 2.36 7.90
C ALA A 79 -24.77 1.27 8.99
N GLY A 80 -25.99 0.90 9.34
CA GLY A 80 -26.28 -0.18 10.27
C GLY A 80 -25.80 -1.54 9.77
N ILE A 81 -26.06 -1.89 8.50
CA ILE A 81 -25.63 -3.15 7.87
C ILE A 81 -24.11 -3.26 7.89
N ILE A 82 -23.40 -2.21 7.45
CA ILE A 82 -21.93 -2.19 7.42
C ILE A 82 -21.36 -2.18 8.83
N GLY A 83 -21.95 -1.42 9.75
CA GLY A 83 -21.54 -1.37 11.15
C GLY A 83 -21.64 -2.74 11.80
N LEU A 84 -22.75 -3.46 11.59
CA LEU A 84 -22.93 -4.83 12.09
C LEU A 84 -21.96 -5.82 11.44
N ALA A 85 -21.77 -5.76 10.12
CA ALA A 85 -20.79 -6.59 9.43
C ALA A 85 -19.35 -6.35 9.96
N SER A 86 -19.00 -5.09 10.23
CA SER A 86 -17.70 -4.72 10.78
C SER A 86 -17.53 -5.24 12.21
N LEU A 87 -18.58 -5.16 13.02
CA LEU A 87 -18.60 -5.65 14.40
C LEU A 87 -18.50 -7.19 14.41
N PHE A 88 -19.18 -7.88 13.50
CA PHE A 88 -19.07 -9.33 13.32
C PHE A 88 -17.65 -9.75 12.91
N LEU A 89 -17.04 -9.06 11.94
CA LEU A 89 -15.65 -9.29 11.56
C LEU A 89 -14.69 -9.05 12.72
N PHE A 90 -14.89 -7.99 13.50
CA PHE A 90 -14.07 -7.68 14.67
C PHE A 90 -14.16 -8.77 15.74
N LEU A 91 -15.37 -9.30 15.99
CA LEU A 91 -15.57 -10.42 16.91
C LEU A 91 -14.98 -11.72 16.37
N SER A 92 -15.06 -11.97 15.07
CA SER A 92 -14.46 -13.15 14.43
C SER A 92 -12.94 -13.10 14.36
N LEU A 93 -12.34 -11.91 14.31
CA LEU A 93 -10.89 -11.73 14.36
C LEU A 93 -10.33 -11.83 15.78
N LYS A 94 -11.19 -11.76 16.81
CA LYS A 94 -10.76 -12.05 18.18
C LYS A 94 -10.37 -13.52 18.20
N PRO A 95 -9.07 -13.86 18.34
CA PRO A 95 -8.66 -15.25 18.39
C PRO A 95 -9.41 -15.88 19.56
N SER A 96 -10.08 -16.99 19.30
CA SER A 96 -10.33 -17.97 20.34
C SER A 96 -8.96 -18.39 20.85
N GLU A 97 -8.49 -17.75 21.92
CA GLU A 97 -7.48 -18.27 22.82
C GLU A 97 -8.10 -19.52 23.48
N ASN A 98 -8.18 -20.61 22.72
CA ASN A 98 -8.59 -21.95 23.13
C ASN A 98 -8.30 -22.94 21.97
N GLU A 99 -7.02 -23.25 21.80
CA GLU A 99 -6.53 -24.63 21.71
C GLU A 99 -5.30 -24.60 22.66
N SER A 100 -5.45 -24.67 23.98
CA SER A 100 -5.63 -25.86 24.81
C SER A 100 -4.89 -27.10 24.28
N GLU A 101 -3.79 -27.42 24.98
CA GLU A 101 -2.90 -28.59 24.97
C GLU A 101 -1.60 -28.51 24.15
#